data_AF-A0A3D4PAA3-F1
#
_entry.id   AF-A0A3D4PAA3-F1
#
_cell.length_a   1.000
_cell.length_b   1.000
_cell.length_c   1.000
_cell.angle_alpha   90.00
_cell.angle_beta   90.00
_cell.angle_gamma   90.00
#
_symmetry.space_group_name_H-M   'P 1'
#
loop_
_entity.id
_entity.type
_entity.pdbx_description
1 polymer ?
#
loop_
_entity_poly.entity_id
_entity_poly.type
_entity_poly.pdbx_seq_one_letter_code
_entity_poly.pdbx_strand_id
1 'polypeptide(L)'
;MSGFLAFPNVFQRIVDELNVKTDGRLDVFKYYLERHIGLDGDEHGLMANCLIEQLCQDDQEKWIVVELAAIKTLVARKQLWDAILKGIIEG
;
A
#
# COMPACT_ATOMS: atom_id res chain seq x y z
N MET A 1 9.65 13.68 6.09
CA MET A 1 9.74 12.60 5.08
C MET A 1 8.39 12.49 4.40
N SER A 2 8.16 13.23 3.32
CA SER A 2 6.88 13.23 2.62
C SER A 2 6.90 12.21 1.48
N GLY A 3 5.99 11.24 1.51
CA GLY A 3 5.45 10.63 0.28
C GLY A 3 5.92 9.23 -0.14
N PHE A 4 6.73 8.48 0.62
CA PHE A 4 7.31 7.22 0.10
C PHE A 4 6.56 5.92 0.45
N LEU A 5 5.52 5.94 1.29
CA LEU A 5 4.95 4.70 1.84
C LEU A 5 3.78 4.11 1.05
N ALA A 6 3.19 4.85 0.14
CA ALA A 6 2.20 4.33 -0.79
C ALA A 6 2.70 4.62 -2.20
N PHE A 7 2.79 3.60 -3.05
CA PHE A 7 2.98 3.78 -4.49
C PHE A 7 1.63 3.59 -5.21
N PRO A 8 0.59 4.39 -4.92
CA PRO A 8 -0.72 4.24 -5.54
C PRO A 8 -0.62 4.33 -7.06
N ASN A 9 0.30 5.16 -7.56
CA ASN A 9 0.57 5.31 -8.99
C ASN A 9 1.09 4.02 -9.66
N VAL A 10 1.90 3.22 -8.95
CA VAL A 10 2.41 1.94 -9.51
C VAL A 10 1.26 0.94 -9.60
N PHE A 11 0.42 0.88 -8.56
CA PHE A 11 -0.72 -0.02 -8.53
C PHE A 11 -1.77 0.36 -9.58
N GLN A 12 -2.08 1.66 -9.72
CA GLN A 12 -2.98 2.17 -10.75
C GLN A 12 -2.52 1.76 -12.17
N ARG A 13 -1.22 1.92 -12.47
CA ARG A 13 -0.66 1.50 -13.76
C ARG A 13 -0.83 0.01 -14.02
N ILE A 14 -0.64 -0.84 -13.01
CA ILE A 14 -0.84 -2.29 -13.15
C ILE A 14 -2.29 -2.61 -13.47
N VAL A 15 -3.25 -1.97 -12.76
CA VAL A 15 -4.69 -2.17 -12.98
C VAL A 15 -5.10 -1.72 -14.38
N ASP A 16 -4.60 -0.56 -14.83
CA ASP A 16 -4.87 -0.04 -16.17
C ASP A 16 -4.35 -0.99 -17.26
N GLU A 17 -3.10 -1.44 -17.14
CA GLU A 17 -2.50 -2.37 -18.10
C GLU A 17 -3.23 -3.72 -18.14
N LEU A 18 -3.65 -4.25 -16.98
CA LEU A 18 -4.41 -5.50 -16.89
C LEU A 18 -5.79 -5.37 -17.53
N ASN A 19 -6.49 -4.25 -17.32
CA ASN A 19 -7.80 -4.04 -17.92
C ASN A 19 -7.72 -3.93 -19.45
N VAL A 20 -6.70 -3.25 -19.98
CA VAL A 20 -6.43 -3.21 -21.42
C VAL A 20 -6.17 -4.61 -21.99
N LYS A 21 -5.32 -5.40 -21.32
CA LYS A 21 -5.00 -6.78 -21.75
C LYS A 21 -6.19 -7.74 -21.71
N THR A 22 -7.23 -7.40 -20.93
CA THR A 22 -8.45 -8.22 -20.78
C THR A 22 -9.63 -7.67 -21.59
N ASP A 23 -9.38 -6.71 -22.48
CA ASP A 23 -10.41 -6.07 -23.34
C ASP A 23 -11.58 -5.49 -22.52
N GLY A 24 -11.24 -4.79 -21.43
CA GLY A 24 -12.22 -4.10 -20.56
C GLY A 24 -13.02 -5.01 -19.62
N ARG A 25 -12.76 -6.32 -19.58
CA ARG A 25 -13.50 -7.25 -18.69
C ARG A 25 -13.33 -6.97 -17.19
N LEU A 26 -12.35 -6.14 -16.82
CA LEU A 26 -12.08 -5.76 -15.44
C LEU A 26 -12.57 -4.33 -15.11
N ASP A 27 -13.38 -3.68 -15.95
CA ASP A 27 -13.81 -2.28 -15.75
C ASP A 27 -14.42 -2.01 -14.36
N VAL A 28 -15.29 -2.91 -13.88
CA VAL A 28 -15.91 -2.79 -12.55
C VAL A 28 -14.85 -2.93 -11.44
N PHE A 29 -13.90 -3.84 -11.62
CA PHE A 29 -12.82 -4.07 -10.66
C PHE A 29 -11.83 -2.88 -10.65
N LYS A 30 -11.50 -2.35 -11.82
CA LYS A 30 -10.71 -1.13 -12.00
C LYS A 30 -11.36 0.05 -11.29
N TYR A 31 -12.65 0.30 -11.53
CA TYR A 31 -13.40 1.38 -10.89
C TYR A 31 -13.42 1.25 -9.35
N TYR A 32 -13.60 0.03 -8.83
CA TYR A 32 -13.53 -0.23 -7.39
C TYR A 32 -12.15 0.12 -6.81
N LEU A 33 -11.08 -0.30 -7.47
CA LEU A 33 -9.71 -0.04 -7.01
C LEU A 33 -9.35 1.44 -7.11
N GLU A 34 -9.72 2.12 -8.19
CA GLU A 34 -9.53 3.57 -8.36
C GLU A 34 -10.15 4.38 -7.22
N ARG A 35 -11.36 3.98 -6.77
CA ARG A 35 -12.03 4.58 -5.61
C ARG A 35 -11.25 4.37 -4.32
N HIS A 36 -10.71 3.17 -4.10
CA HIS A 36 -9.91 2.86 -2.91
C HIS A 36 -8.57 3.63 -2.91
N ILE A 37 -7.89 3.66 -4.06
CA ILE A 37 -6.61 4.37 -4.24
C ILE A 37 -6.78 5.88 -4.03
N GLY A 38 -7.82 6.47 -4.62
CA GLY A 38 -8.09 7.91 -4.53
C GLY A 38 -8.47 8.37 -3.12
N LEU A 39 -9.23 7.55 -2.37
CA LEU A 39 -9.61 7.87 -0.99
C LEU A 39 -8.45 7.68 0.00
N ASP A 40 -7.60 6.67 -0.19
CA ASP A 40 -6.49 6.37 0.72
C ASP A 40 -5.23 7.22 0.46
N GLY A 41 -5.04 7.70 -0.77
CA GLY A 41 -3.81 8.37 -1.21
C GLY A 41 -3.60 9.78 -0.65
N ASP A 42 -4.67 10.57 -0.52
CA ASP A 42 -4.55 12.02 -0.23
C ASP A 42 -4.77 12.37 1.26
N GLU A 43 -5.88 11.93 1.86
CA GLU A 43 -6.23 12.36 3.23
C GLU A 43 -5.66 11.43 4.30
N HIS A 44 -5.78 10.12 4.11
CA HIS A 44 -5.42 9.13 5.13
C HIS A 44 -3.90 9.06 5.38
N GLY A 45 -3.08 9.22 4.33
CA GLY A 45 -1.62 9.23 4.46
C GLY A 45 -1.11 10.40 5.33
N LEU A 46 -1.68 11.59 5.16
CA LEU A 46 -1.36 12.76 5.96
C LEU A 46 -1.83 12.59 7.42
N MET A 47 -3.06 12.13 7.63
CA MET A 47 -3.60 11.88 8.97
C MET A 47 -2.81 10.81 9.73
N ALA A 48 -2.36 9.75 9.06
CA ALA A 48 -1.52 8.72 9.66
C ALA A 48 -0.16 9.27 10.12
N ASN A 49 0.46 10.14 9.32
CA ASN A 49 1.71 10.82 9.72
C ASN A 49 1.48 11.73 10.92
N CYS A 50 0.43 12.57 10.90
CA CYS A 50 0.08 13.42 12.03
C CYS A 50 -0.18 12.60 13.31
N LEU A 51 -0.85 11.45 13.19
CA LEU A 51 -1.08 10.55 14.32
C LEU A 51 0.24 10.01 14.89
N ILE A 52 1.15 9.55 14.04
CA ILE A 52 2.47 9.06 14.47
C ILE A 52 3.25 10.19 15.16
N GLU A 53 3.29 11.38 14.57
CA GLU A 53 3.95 12.55 15.15
C GLU A 53 3.37 12.91 16.53
N GLN A 54 2.04 12.87 16.67
CA GLN A 54 1.37 13.15 17.95
C GLN A 54 1.61 12.05 19.01
N LEU A 55 1.74 10.79 18.61
CA LEU A 55 2.02 9.69 19.53
C LEU A 55 3.47 9.69 20.01
N CYS A 56 4.41 9.96 19.10
CA CYS A 56 5.84 9.88 19.35
C CYS A 56 6.41 11.14 19.98
N GLN A 57 6.00 12.34 19.55
CA GLN A 57 6.54 13.61 20.05
C GLN A 57 8.10 13.57 20.11
N ASP A 58 8.70 13.99 21.23
CA ASP A 58 10.15 13.97 21.46
C ASP A 58 10.68 12.62 22.02
N ASP A 59 9.83 11.59 22.11
CA ASP A 59 10.18 10.28 22.66
C ASP A 59 10.86 9.39 21.60
N GLN A 60 12.18 9.29 21.69
CA GLN A 60 12.98 8.52 20.74
C GLN A 60 12.70 7.01 20.78
N GLU A 61 12.29 6.45 21.93
CA GLU A 61 11.97 5.02 22.02
C GLU A 61 10.72 4.69 21.20
N LYS A 62 9.71 5.57 21.24
CA LYS A 62 8.50 5.41 20.41
C LYS A 62 8.81 5.46 18.92
N TRP A 63 9.71 6.36 18.49
CA TRP A 63 10.13 6.43 17.09
C TRP A 63 10.81 5.14 16.63
N ILE A 64 11.66 4.53 17.48
CA ILE A 64 12.27 3.22 17.20
C ILE A 64 11.20 2.14 17.04
N VAL A 65 10.18 2.12 17.92
CA VAL A 65 9.07 1.16 17.83
C VAL A 65 8.28 1.34 16.52
N VAL A 66 8.00 2.57 16.12
CA VAL A 66 7.32 2.88 14.85
C VAL A 66 8.12 2.37 13.65
N GLU A 67 9.42 2.63 13.61
CA GLU A 67 10.30 2.15 12.54
C GLU A 67 10.31 0.62 12.46
N LEU A 68 10.48 -0.05 13.61
CA LEU A 68 10.45 -1.51 13.67
C LEU A 68 9.10 -2.09 13.21
N ALA A 69 7.98 -1.44 13.56
CA ALA A 69 6.65 -1.84 13.10
C ALA A 69 6.49 -1.66 11.59
N ALA A 70 6.99 -0.56 11.03
CA ALA A 70 6.97 -0.32 9.58
C ALA A 70 7.78 -1.39 8.83
N ILE A 71 8.99 -1.72 9.30
CA ILE A 71 9.83 -2.77 8.72
C ILE A 71 9.13 -4.12 8.78
N LYS A 72 8.58 -4.51 9.94
CA LYS A 72 7.83 -5.77 10.09
C LYS A 72 6.65 -5.87 9.13
N THR A 73 5.93 -4.77 8.94
CA THR A 73 4.79 -4.71 8.01
C THR A 73 5.23 -4.91 6.56
N LEU A 74 6.34 -4.30 6.13
CA LEU A 74 6.90 -4.48 4.79
C LEU A 74 7.35 -5.93 4.55
N VAL A 75 8.02 -6.54 5.54
CA VAL A 75 8.42 -7.95 5.48
C VAL A 75 7.21 -8.88 5.36
N ALA A 76 6.19 -8.69 6.20
CA ALA A 76 4.97 -9.48 6.14
C ALA A 76 4.24 -9.32 4.79
N ARG A 77 4.18 -8.09 4.26
CA ARG A 77 3.61 -7.82 2.93
C ARG A 77 4.37 -8.56 1.83
N LYS A 78 5.70 -8.57 1.87
CA LYS A 78 6.52 -9.34 0.92
C LYS A 78 6.20 -10.84 1.01
N GLN A 79 6.17 -11.39 2.22
CA GLN A 79 5.90 -12.81 2.44
C GLN A 79 4.52 -13.23 1.91
N LEU A 80 3.50 -12.38 2.09
CA LEU A 80 2.17 -12.60 1.53
C LEU A 80 2.23 -12.74 0.00
N TRP A 81 2.90 -11.80 -0.69
CA TRP A 81 3.03 -11.83 -2.14
C TRP A 81 3.87 -13.01 -2.64
N ASP A 82 4.96 -13.35 -1.95
CA ASP A 82 5.77 -14.54 -2.26
C ASP A 82 4.91 -15.82 -2.17
N ALA A 83 4.07 -15.93 -1.13
CA ALA A 83 3.20 -17.09 -0.94
C ALA A 83 2.11 -17.18 -2.01
N ILE A 84 1.48 -16.06 -2.38
CA ILE A 84 0.50 -16.02 -3.48
C ILE A 84 1.18 -16.45 -4.80
N LEU A 85 2.36 -15.90 -5.11
CA LEU A 85 3.10 -16.25 -6.32
C LEU A 85 3.43 -17.75 -6.36
N LYS A 86 3.90 -18.30 -5.23
CA LYS A 86 4.16 -19.73 -5.09
C LYS A 86 2.91 -20.57 -5.40
N GLY A 87 1.75 -20.19 -4.84
CA GLY A 87 0.49 -20.87 -5.09
C GLY A 87 0.00 -20.81 -6.54
N ILE A 88 0.38 -19.78 -7.30
CA ILE A 88 0.07 -19.66 -8.75
C ILE A 88 1.02 -20.50 -9.60
N ILE A 89 2.29 -20.63 -9.21
CA ILE A 89 3.29 -21.39 -9.98
C ILE A 89 3.15 -22.90 -9.75
N GLU A 90 2.81 -23.29 -8.53
CA GLU A 90 2.73 -24.71 -8.12
C GLU A 90 1.33 -25.33 -8.29
N GLY A 91 0.29 -24.51 -8.52
CA GLY A 91 -1.09 -24.95 -8.75
C GLY A 91 -1.45 -25.00 -10.22
#